data_AF-A0A817EH10-F1
#
_entry.id   AF-A0A817EH10-F1
#
_cell.length_a   1.000
_cell.length_b   1.000
_cell.length_c   1.000
_cell.angle_alpha   90.00
_cell.angle_beta   90.00
_cell.angle_gamma   90.00
#
_symmetry.space_group_name_H-M   'P 1'
#
loop_
_entity.id
_entity.type
_entity.pdbx_description
1 polymer ?
#
loop_
_entity_poly.entity_id
_entity_poly.type
_entity_poly.pdbx_seq_one_letter_code
_entity_poly.pdbx_strand_id
1 'polypeptide(L)'
;MAQAAATNFRRRLLGSRQDSSNDNLSIAINSSNFYQNRTFIRIDRRIMEKIWKQMDRIVKYCQMPKMNLKNSPPYMLDILPDFYQTLREIINHYEDRLHILNDIEYFRIFINNLIELCTKTIECFKRAGHHMFDEQSIYRKHFIKLSLYFSHNLAELKSLFINGIYEGERFRLTKQEATDFWKKNFNDRTIVPWEEFKEKLNNIHTIQSNNESTALQNTIDLTHNNHVSIFEFDVFTSYSSNLSINIIDQFQTIDDIRNRLIFENNFDIKRIEAAITLTEGLSLSKQYKMAKLFLNQVKYEQEQLLNNNNNNTFINGSLVNEIN
;
A
#
# COMPACT_ATOMS: atom_id res chain seq x y z
N MET A 1 5.82 -12.05 -1.10
CA MET A 1 5.93 -10.69 -1.69
C MET A 1 4.69 -9.83 -1.45
N ALA A 2 3.46 -10.34 -1.61
CA ALA A 2 2.25 -9.67 -1.10
C ALA A 2 2.39 -9.26 0.38
N GLN A 3 3.04 -10.09 1.20
CA GLN A 3 3.36 -9.85 2.62
C GLN A 3 4.27 -8.63 2.89
N ALA A 4 5.12 -8.22 1.94
CA ALA A 4 5.99 -7.04 2.08
C ALA A 4 5.22 -5.74 1.73
N ALA A 5 4.43 -5.74 0.66
CA ALA A 5 3.51 -4.66 0.31
C ALA A 5 2.46 -4.46 1.43
N ALA A 6 1.92 -5.57 1.94
CA ALA A 6 1.07 -5.69 3.12
C ALA A 6 1.67 -5.06 4.39
N THR A 7 2.93 -5.38 4.69
CA THR A 7 3.64 -4.87 5.87
C THR A 7 3.87 -3.36 5.74
N ASN A 8 4.17 -2.87 4.54
CA ASN A 8 4.34 -1.44 4.28
C ASN A 8 3.01 -0.66 4.30
N PHE A 9 1.92 -1.25 3.80
CA PHE A 9 0.56 -0.71 3.92
C PHE A 9 0.11 -0.62 5.38
N ARG A 10 0.39 -1.66 6.18
CA ARG A 10 0.13 -1.68 7.63
C ARG A 10 0.92 -0.61 8.38
N ARG A 11 2.19 -0.34 8.01
CA ARG A 11 2.99 0.77 8.57
C ARG A 11 2.40 2.15 8.23
N ARG A 12 1.83 2.34 7.03
CA ARG A 12 1.15 3.60 6.64
C ARG A 12 -0.11 3.87 7.47
N LEU A 13 -0.89 2.83 7.78
CA LEU A 13 -2.06 2.94 8.65
C LEU A 13 -1.70 3.26 10.11
N LEU A 14 -0.58 2.70 10.61
CA LEU A 14 -0.14 2.86 12.00
C LEU A 14 0.72 4.11 12.23
N GLY A 15 1.40 4.63 11.21
CA GLY A 15 2.36 5.75 11.32
C GLY A 15 1.81 7.14 11.00
N SER A 16 0.50 7.30 10.79
CA SER A 16 -0.08 8.62 10.50
C SER A 16 -0.71 9.22 11.75
N ARG A 17 -0.12 10.28 12.33
CA ARG A 17 -0.91 11.36 12.92
C ARG A 17 -0.10 12.64 13.10
N GLN A 18 -0.82 13.74 12.82
CA GLN A 18 -0.53 15.16 13.04
C GLN A 18 0.47 15.80 12.07
N ASP A 19 -0.09 16.45 11.04
CA ASP A 19 0.02 17.90 10.86
C ASP A 19 -1.05 18.36 9.86
N SER A 20 -2.19 18.77 10.43
CA SER A 20 -3.17 19.62 9.75
C SER A 20 -2.81 21.07 10.05
N SER A 21 -1.93 21.61 9.22
CA SER A 21 -1.66 23.05 9.11
C SER A 21 -1.47 23.32 7.62
N ASN A 22 -2.24 24.27 7.09
CA ASN A 22 -2.17 24.71 5.70
C ASN A 22 -0.73 25.04 5.27
N ASP A 23 -0.14 24.21 4.41
CA ASP A 23 0.96 24.61 3.52
C ASP A 23 0.56 24.26 2.08
N ASN A 24 -0.36 25.08 1.55
CA ASN A 24 -0.55 25.22 0.13
C ASN A 24 0.75 25.79 -0.47
N LEU A 25 1.63 24.91 -0.95
CA LEU A 25 2.50 25.28 -2.07
C LEU A 25 1.60 25.26 -3.32
N SER A 26 0.84 26.34 -3.51
CA SER A 26 -0.05 26.55 -4.64
C SER A 26 0.74 26.57 -5.94
N ILE A 27 0.85 25.39 -6.56
CA ILE A 27 1.05 25.29 -8.00
C ILE A 27 -0.35 25.47 -8.61
N ALA A 28 -0.69 26.70 -8.95
CA ALA A 28 -1.80 26.96 -9.87
C ALA A 28 -1.39 26.42 -11.25
N ILE A 29 -1.71 25.15 -11.51
CA ILE A 29 -1.86 24.63 -12.86
C ILE A 29 -3.35 24.44 -13.06
N ASN A 30 -3.92 25.13 -14.05
CA ASN A 30 -5.31 25.02 -14.46
C ASN A 30 -5.74 23.55 -14.62
N SER A 31 -6.47 23.03 -13.63
CA SER A 31 -6.86 21.63 -13.49
C SER A 31 -8.03 21.19 -14.38
N SER A 32 -8.40 21.97 -15.39
CA SER A 32 -9.58 21.70 -16.23
C SER A 32 -9.27 21.19 -17.65
N ASN A 33 -8.00 21.04 -18.04
CA ASN A 33 -7.62 20.64 -19.41
C ASN A 33 -6.66 19.44 -19.55
N PHE A 34 -6.38 18.68 -18.48
CA PHE A 34 -5.36 17.59 -18.53
C PHE A 34 -5.91 16.16 -18.68
N TYR A 35 -7.23 15.98 -18.76
CA TYR A 35 -7.83 14.64 -18.73
C TYR A 35 -7.97 13.95 -20.08
N GLN A 36 -7.50 14.56 -21.18
CA GLN A 36 -7.52 13.91 -22.48
C GLN A 36 -6.17 14.04 -23.20
N ASN A 37 -5.66 12.89 -23.64
CA ASN A 37 -4.45 12.66 -24.45
C ASN A 37 -3.08 12.78 -23.74
N ARG A 38 -2.78 11.87 -22.81
CA ARG A 38 -1.38 11.42 -22.69
C ARG A 38 -1.13 10.39 -23.81
N THR A 39 -0.34 10.77 -24.80
CA THR A 39 0.22 9.79 -25.76
C THR A 39 1.14 8.85 -24.98
N PHE A 40 0.72 7.60 -24.81
CA PHE A 40 1.55 6.61 -24.14
C PHE A 40 2.83 6.40 -24.94
N ILE A 41 3.97 6.56 -24.27
CA ILE A 41 5.28 6.38 -24.92
C ILE A 41 5.39 4.93 -25.42
N ARG A 42 5.74 4.77 -26.70
CA ARG A 42 6.06 3.46 -27.28
C ARG A 42 7.36 2.95 -26.70
N ILE A 43 7.33 1.80 -26.04
CA ILE A 43 8.46 1.17 -25.39
C ILE A 43 9.47 0.68 -26.43
N ASP A 44 10.69 1.17 -26.32
CA ASP A 44 11.82 0.77 -27.16
C ASP A 44 13.10 0.66 -26.30
N ARG A 45 14.20 0.22 -26.94
CA ARG A 45 15.50 0.06 -26.27
C ARG A 45 16.01 1.39 -25.67
N ARG A 46 15.74 2.53 -26.31
CA ARG A 46 16.21 3.85 -25.86
C ARG A 46 15.52 4.28 -24.57
N ILE A 47 14.23 3.99 -24.43
CA ILE A 47 13.47 4.26 -23.20
C ILE A 47 13.96 3.40 -22.06
N MET A 48 14.22 2.12 -22.30
CA MET A 48 14.77 1.24 -21.28
C MET A 48 16.16 1.71 -20.82
N GLU A 49 17.04 2.07 -21.75
CA GLU A 49 18.34 2.68 -21.42
C GLU A 49 18.19 3.96 -20.59
N LYS A 50 17.20 4.80 -20.89
CA LYS A 50 16.90 6.01 -20.10
C LYS A 50 16.48 5.66 -18.67
N ILE A 51 15.65 4.63 -18.49
CA ILE A 51 15.22 4.17 -17.16
C ILE A 51 16.42 3.65 -16.38
N TRP A 52 17.26 2.80 -16.99
CA TRP A 52 18.49 2.28 -16.37
C TRP A 52 19.41 3.39 -15.88
N LYS A 53 19.71 4.36 -16.75
CA LYS A 53 20.57 5.51 -16.37
C LYS A 53 19.98 6.34 -15.22
N GLN A 54 18.65 6.46 -15.16
CA GLN A 54 18.00 7.17 -14.06
C GLN A 54 18.05 6.37 -12.75
N MET A 55 17.81 5.06 -12.78
CA MET A 55 17.94 4.19 -11.61
C MET A 55 19.37 4.20 -11.07
N ASP A 56 20.39 4.06 -11.93
CA ASP A 56 21.80 4.15 -11.54
C ASP A 56 22.13 5.49 -10.85
N ARG A 57 21.55 6.58 -11.37
CA ARG A 57 21.72 7.90 -10.76
C ARG A 57 21.08 7.97 -9.37
N ILE A 58 19.91 7.38 -9.18
CA ILE A 58 19.24 7.32 -7.88
C ILE A 58 20.07 6.49 -6.90
N VAL A 59 20.63 5.34 -7.33
CA VAL A 59 21.54 4.53 -6.51
C VAL A 59 22.73 5.37 -6.03
N LYS A 60 23.38 6.12 -6.93
CA LYS A 60 24.50 7.00 -6.57
C LYS A 60 24.13 8.05 -5.53
N TYR A 61 22.94 8.65 -5.64
CA TYR A 61 22.44 9.58 -4.61
C TYR A 61 22.20 8.89 -3.26
N CYS A 62 21.61 7.68 -3.29
CA CYS A 62 21.33 6.92 -2.07
C CYS A 62 22.62 6.42 -1.37
N GLN A 63 23.69 6.17 -2.12
CA GLN A 63 24.99 5.74 -1.62
C GLN A 63 25.87 6.88 -1.08
N MET A 64 25.41 8.15 -1.14
CA MET A 64 26.18 9.25 -0.58
C MET A 64 26.42 9.01 0.93
N PRO A 65 27.66 9.12 1.45
CA PRO A 65 27.97 8.72 2.83
C PRO A 65 27.12 9.40 3.90
N LYS A 66 26.72 10.66 3.68
CA LYS A 66 25.88 11.44 4.60
C LYS A 66 24.40 11.00 4.61
N MET A 67 23.99 10.11 3.71
CA MET A 67 22.59 9.69 3.62
C MET A 67 22.16 8.82 4.79
N ASN A 68 23.07 8.09 5.45
CA ASN A 68 22.78 7.25 6.61
C ASN A 68 21.47 6.45 6.47
N LEU A 69 21.23 5.86 5.29
CA LEU A 69 20.01 5.09 5.06
C LEU A 69 20.04 3.86 5.96
N LYS A 70 19.09 3.80 6.91
CA LYS A 70 18.89 2.62 7.76
C LYS A 70 18.33 1.50 6.88
N ASN A 71 18.78 0.27 7.11
CA ASN A 71 18.28 -0.93 6.43
C ASN A 71 16.89 -1.30 6.95
N SER A 72 15.90 -0.43 6.73
CA SER A 72 14.51 -0.65 7.08
C SER A 72 13.61 -0.44 5.85
N PRO A 73 12.63 -1.32 5.61
CA PRO A 73 11.73 -1.14 4.48
C PRO A 73 10.94 0.18 4.58
N PRO A 74 10.72 0.91 3.47
CA PRO A 74 11.22 0.64 2.12
C PRO A 74 12.68 1.09 1.95
N TYR A 75 13.59 0.14 1.70
CA TYR A 75 15.01 0.42 1.54
C TYR A 75 15.37 0.50 0.05
N MET A 76 15.54 1.72 -0.46
CA MET A 76 15.73 1.99 -1.89
C MET A 76 16.89 1.22 -2.52
N LEU A 77 17.99 1.01 -1.77
CA LEU A 77 19.18 0.34 -2.28
C LEU A 77 19.00 -1.17 -2.49
N ASP A 78 18.02 -1.80 -1.84
CA ASP A 78 17.62 -3.19 -2.15
C ASP A 78 16.54 -3.23 -3.23
N ILE A 79 15.63 -2.25 -3.21
CA ILE A 79 14.51 -2.19 -4.17
C ILE A 79 15.02 -1.99 -5.60
N LEU A 80 15.94 -1.06 -5.84
CA LEU A 80 16.37 -0.71 -7.20
C LEU A 80 17.08 -1.86 -7.94
N PRO A 81 18.03 -2.61 -7.34
CA PRO A 81 18.61 -3.79 -7.97
C PRO A 81 17.56 -4.86 -8.32
N ASP A 82 16.62 -5.12 -7.41
CA ASP A 82 15.55 -6.10 -7.62
C ASP A 82 14.58 -5.65 -8.74
N PHE A 83 14.29 -4.35 -8.79
CA PHE A 83 13.54 -3.72 -9.88
C PHE A 83 14.25 -3.89 -11.23
N TYR A 84 15.56 -3.63 -11.26
CA TYR A 84 16.39 -3.79 -12.44
C TYR A 84 16.36 -5.24 -12.95
N GLN A 85 16.56 -6.21 -12.06
CA GLN A 85 16.54 -7.62 -12.41
C GLN A 85 15.18 -8.04 -12.98
N THR A 86 14.08 -7.65 -12.32
CA THR A 86 12.72 -7.96 -12.76
C THR A 86 12.42 -7.40 -14.14
N LEU A 87 12.72 -6.11 -14.37
CA LEU A 87 12.49 -5.49 -15.68
C LEU A 87 13.42 -6.07 -16.75
N ARG A 88 14.68 -6.40 -16.42
CA ARG A 88 15.60 -7.03 -17.37
C ARG A 88 15.11 -8.40 -17.79
N GLU A 89 14.59 -9.20 -16.87
CA GLU A 89 13.98 -10.50 -17.16
C GLU A 89 12.81 -10.36 -18.14
N ILE A 90 11.90 -9.41 -17.89
CA ILE A 90 10.79 -9.10 -18.80
C ILE A 90 11.32 -8.70 -20.17
N ILE A 91 12.20 -7.70 -20.26
CA ILE A 91 12.68 -7.21 -21.55
C ILE A 91 13.41 -8.29 -22.35
N ASN A 92 14.20 -9.14 -21.69
CA ASN A 92 14.88 -10.25 -22.35
C ASN A 92 13.88 -11.29 -22.89
N HIS A 93 12.81 -11.59 -22.14
CA HIS A 93 11.77 -12.52 -22.59
C HIS A 93 11.08 -12.07 -23.89
N TYR A 94 10.99 -10.75 -24.09
CA TYR A 94 10.34 -10.14 -25.24
C TYR A 94 11.31 -9.40 -26.18
N GLU A 95 12.62 -9.70 -26.16
CA GLU A 95 13.65 -8.91 -26.88
C GLU A 95 13.33 -8.74 -28.38
N ASP A 96 12.93 -9.83 -29.05
CA ASP A 96 12.55 -9.84 -30.47
C ASP A 96 11.05 -9.56 -30.70
N ARG A 97 10.28 -9.45 -29.61
CA ARG A 97 8.81 -9.32 -29.62
C ARG A 97 8.33 -8.14 -28.78
N LEU A 98 9.09 -7.05 -28.74
CA LEU A 98 8.76 -5.83 -27.99
C LEU A 98 7.41 -5.22 -28.40
N HIS A 99 6.91 -5.50 -29.60
CA HIS A 99 5.57 -5.08 -30.02
C HIS A 99 4.48 -5.69 -29.12
N ILE A 100 4.64 -6.95 -28.67
CA ILE A 100 3.71 -7.60 -27.74
C ILE A 100 3.68 -6.84 -26.41
N LEU A 101 4.85 -6.48 -25.85
CA LEU A 101 4.91 -5.65 -24.64
C LEU A 101 4.28 -4.27 -24.85
N ASN A 102 4.41 -3.71 -26.05
CA ASN A 102 3.78 -2.46 -26.41
C ASN A 102 2.27 -2.58 -26.55
N ASP A 103 1.70 -3.76 -26.81
CA ASP A 103 0.26 -3.97 -26.91
C ASP A 103 -0.39 -4.13 -25.53
N ILE A 104 0.37 -4.56 -24.52
CA ILE A 104 -0.07 -4.65 -23.13
C ILE A 104 -0.27 -3.24 -22.54
N GLU A 105 -1.54 -2.86 -22.32
CA GLU A 105 -1.94 -1.56 -21.76
C GLU A 105 -1.28 -1.27 -20.41
N TYR A 106 -1.32 -2.24 -19.50
CA TYR A 106 -0.69 -2.15 -18.18
C TYR A 106 0.79 -1.77 -18.27
N PHE A 107 1.56 -2.44 -19.15
CA PHE A 107 3.00 -2.24 -19.22
C PHE A 107 3.37 -0.86 -19.77
N ARG A 108 2.58 -0.32 -20.73
CA ARG A 108 2.75 1.06 -21.20
C ARG A 108 2.50 2.08 -20.09
N ILE A 109 1.42 1.91 -19.30
CA ILE A 109 1.11 2.80 -18.17
C ILE A 109 2.22 2.71 -17.12
N PHE A 110 2.64 1.50 -16.78
CA PHE A 110 3.70 1.22 -15.82
C PHE A 110 5.03 1.90 -16.21
N ILE A 111 5.49 1.73 -17.45
CA ILE A 111 6.75 2.32 -17.91
C ILE A 111 6.71 3.85 -17.86
N ASN A 112 5.58 4.45 -18.25
CA ASN A 112 5.41 5.90 -18.14
C ASN A 112 5.45 6.38 -16.68
N ASN A 113 4.74 5.67 -15.79
CA ASN A 113 4.77 5.97 -14.36
C ASN A 113 6.19 5.84 -13.78
N LEU A 114 6.93 4.81 -14.17
CA LEU A 114 8.29 4.57 -13.70
C LEU A 114 9.25 5.69 -14.13
N ILE A 115 9.17 6.15 -15.37
CA ILE A 115 9.97 7.29 -15.85
C ILE A 115 9.66 8.55 -15.02
N GLU A 116 8.38 8.82 -14.78
CA GLU A 116 7.94 9.97 -13.98
C GLU A 116 8.42 9.85 -12.53
N LEU A 117 8.30 8.66 -11.93
CA LEU A 117 8.75 8.36 -10.57
C LEU A 117 10.26 8.55 -10.42
N CYS A 118 11.06 8.00 -11.34
CA CYS A 118 12.50 8.21 -11.37
C CYS A 118 12.88 9.69 -11.50
N THR A 119 12.17 10.42 -12.37
CA THR A 119 12.39 11.86 -12.58
C THR A 119 12.12 12.65 -11.29
N LYS A 120 10.97 12.40 -10.64
CA LYS A 120 10.60 13.02 -9.36
C LYS A 120 11.62 12.74 -8.27
N THR A 121 12.15 11.53 -8.18
CA THR A 121 13.19 11.19 -7.20
C THR A 121 14.50 11.93 -7.46
N ILE A 122 14.96 11.99 -8.71
CA ILE A 122 16.17 12.75 -9.05
C ILE A 122 15.98 14.25 -8.75
N GLU A 123 14.81 14.80 -9.06
CA GLU A 123 14.49 16.20 -8.74
C GLU A 123 14.42 16.46 -7.23
N CYS A 124 13.90 15.53 -6.44
CA CYS A 124 13.88 15.60 -4.98
C CYS A 124 15.31 15.77 -4.43
N PHE A 125 16.26 14.95 -4.88
CA PHE A 125 17.68 15.09 -4.49
C PHE A 125 18.28 16.43 -4.90
N LYS A 126 18.03 16.87 -6.15
CA LYS A 126 18.55 18.14 -6.66
C LYS A 126 18.04 19.34 -5.87
N ARG A 127 16.75 19.37 -5.54
CA ARG A 127 16.11 20.49 -4.82
C ARG A 127 16.47 20.50 -3.34
N ALA A 128 16.60 19.33 -2.72
CA ALA A 128 16.89 19.23 -1.29
C ALA A 128 18.31 19.71 -0.94
N GLY A 129 19.30 19.43 -1.78
CA GLY A 129 20.70 19.72 -1.48
C GLY A 129 21.12 19.11 -0.14
N HIS A 130 21.63 19.93 0.78
CA HIS A 130 22.04 19.48 2.10
C HIS A 130 20.88 19.04 3.01
N HIS A 131 19.67 19.53 2.78
CA HIS A 131 18.48 19.16 3.57
C HIS A 131 18.11 17.67 3.40
N MET A 132 18.61 17.01 2.36
CA MET A 132 18.40 15.57 2.16
C MET A 132 19.05 14.70 3.26
N PHE A 133 20.09 15.23 3.91
CA PHE A 133 20.83 14.51 4.95
C PHE A 133 20.20 14.67 6.35
N ASP A 134 19.27 15.62 6.51
CA ASP A 134 18.49 15.75 7.73
C ASP A 134 17.33 14.75 7.71
N GLU A 135 17.34 13.80 8.66
CA GLU A 135 16.33 12.74 8.76
C GLU A 135 14.90 13.29 8.96
N GLN A 136 14.76 14.48 9.54
CA GLN A 136 13.46 15.08 9.87
C GLN A 136 12.93 16.02 8.78
N SER A 137 13.76 16.33 7.77
CA SER A 137 13.40 17.29 6.74
C SER A 137 12.23 16.81 5.88
N ILE A 138 11.46 17.77 5.36
CA ILE A 138 10.37 17.50 4.41
C ILE A 138 10.87 16.74 3.17
N TYR A 139 12.11 17.01 2.73
CA TYR A 139 12.71 16.37 1.58
C TYR A 139 13.06 14.91 1.87
N ARG A 140 13.57 14.61 3.07
CA ARG A 140 13.83 13.23 3.48
C ARG A 140 12.54 12.44 3.62
N LYS A 141 11.52 13.00 4.28
CA LYS A 141 10.19 12.39 4.40
C LYS A 141 9.60 12.12 3.00
N HIS A 142 9.73 13.06 2.08
CA HIS A 142 9.28 12.89 0.70
C HIS A 142 10.06 11.79 -0.04
N PHE A 143 11.38 11.73 0.11
CA PHE A 143 12.20 10.65 -0.45
C PHE A 143 11.81 9.25 0.09
N ILE A 144 11.53 9.14 1.39
CA ILE A 144 11.01 7.89 1.98
C ILE A 144 9.68 7.51 1.35
N LYS A 145 8.79 8.48 1.12
CA LYS A 145 7.52 8.27 0.41
C LYS A 145 7.73 7.78 -1.02
N LEU A 146 8.69 8.36 -1.76
CA LEU A 146 9.05 7.90 -3.11
C LEU A 146 9.61 6.47 -3.08
N SER A 147 10.43 6.13 -2.08
CA SER A 147 10.95 4.76 -1.88
C SER A 147 9.81 3.75 -1.67
N LEU A 148 8.76 4.15 -0.95
CA LEU A 148 7.55 3.35 -0.80
C LEU A 148 6.85 3.12 -2.14
N TYR A 149 6.73 4.15 -2.98
CA TYR A 149 6.14 4.02 -4.32
C TYR A 149 6.93 3.07 -5.23
N PHE A 150 8.26 3.11 -5.19
CA PHE A 150 9.09 2.12 -5.88
C PHE A 150 8.79 0.70 -5.39
N SER A 151 8.68 0.51 -4.07
CA SER A 151 8.32 -0.80 -3.50
C SER A 151 6.96 -1.30 -3.98
N HIS A 152 5.95 -0.42 -4.06
CA HIS A 152 4.62 -0.78 -4.56
C HIS A 152 4.63 -1.13 -6.05
N ASN A 153 5.27 -0.29 -6.88
CA ASN A 153 5.41 -0.55 -8.31
C ASN A 153 6.15 -1.88 -8.56
N LEU A 154 7.20 -2.19 -7.80
CA LEU A 154 7.91 -3.46 -7.93
C LEU A 154 7.04 -4.66 -7.55
N ALA A 155 6.30 -4.56 -6.45
CA ALA A 155 5.41 -5.63 -5.99
C ALA A 155 4.30 -5.91 -7.01
N GLU A 156 3.73 -4.86 -7.60
CA GLU A 156 2.75 -4.96 -8.66
C GLU A 156 3.34 -5.59 -9.92
N LEU A 157 4.51 -5.11 -10.38
CA LEU A 157 5.17 -5.66 -11.56
C LEU A 157 5.42 -7.16 -11.42
N LYS A 158 5.93 -7.60 -10.27
CA LYS A 158 6.18 -9.02 -9.96
C LYS A 158 4.93 -9.86 -9.81
N SER A 159 3.78 -9.25 -9.53
CA SER A 159 2.51 -9.98 -9.40
C SER A 159 1.84 -10.19 -10.75
N LEU A 160 2.09 -9.29 -11.70
CA LEU A 160 1.54 -9.33 -13.05
C LEU A 160 2.50 -9.94 -14.08
N PHE A 161 3.80 -10.00 -13.77
CA PHE A 161 4.80 -10.71 -14.57
C PHE A 161 5.45 -11.82 -13.76
N ILE A 162 5.20 -13.07 -14.15
CA ILE A 162 5.74 -14.27 -13.50
C ILE A 162 6.86 -14.81 -14.39
N ASN A 163 8.09 -14.85 -13.88
CA ASN A 163 9.29 -15.27 -14.63
C ASN A 163 9.44 -14.52 -15.98
N GLY A 164 9.20 -13.21 -15.95
CA GLY A 164 9.25 -12.34 -17.13
C GLY A 164 8.04 -12.41 -18.07
N ILE A 165 7.07 -13.29 -17.84
CA ILE A 165 5.88 -13.47 -18.70
C ILE A 165 4.69 -12.71 -18.12
N TYR A 166 3.98 -11.95 -18.96
CA TYR A 166 2.76 -11.28 -18.56
C TYR A 166 1.63 -12.28 -18.27
N GLU A 167 1.09 -12.22 -17.04
CA GLU A 167 0.01 -13.08 -16.54
C GLU A 167 -1.13 -12.23 -15.92
N GLY A 168 -1.22 -10.94 -16.30
CA GLY A 168 -2.19 -10.01 -15.72
C GLY A 168 -3.66 -10.41 -15.93
N GLU A 169 -3.99 -11.01 -17.07
CA GLU A 169 -5.33 -11.55 -17.36
C GLU A 169 -5.68 -12.76 -16.49
N ARG A 170 -4.66 -13.47 -15.98
CA ARG A 170 -4.83 -14.64 -15.11
C ARG A 170 -4.67 -14.31 -13.63
N PHE A 171 -4.53 -13.03 -13.29
CA PHE A 171 -4.41 -12.58 -11.92
C PHE A 171 -5.65 -12.99 -11.12
N ARG A 172 -5.44 -13.62 -9.96
CA ARG A 172 -6.52 -14.10 -9.09
C ARG A 172 -6.67 -13.19 -7.90
N LEU A 173 -7.81 -12.52 -7.81
CA LEU A 173 -8.20 -11.76 -6.63
C LEU A 173 -8.42 -12.72 -5.45
N THR A 174 -8.05 -12.25 -4.26
CA THR A 174 -8.10 -13.02 -3.01
C THR A 174 -9.54 -13.23 -2.53
N LYS A 175 -10.44 -12.28 -2.82
CA LYS A 175 -11.85 -12.32 -2.40
C LYS A 175 -12.79 -12.54 -3.57
N GLN A 176 -13.80 -13.39 -3.36
CA GLN A 176 -14.77 -13.71 -4.40
C GLN A 176 -15.65 -12.51 -4.74
N GLU A 177 -16.10 -11.73 -3.75
CA GLU A 177 -16.93 -10.55 -4.00
C GLU A 177 -16.18 -9.51 -4.83
N ALA A 178 -14.88 -9.32 -4.54
CA ALA A 178 -14.01 -8.46 -5.32
C ALA A 178 -13.86 -8.99 -6.76
N THR A 179 -13.71 -10.31 -6.93
CA THR A 179 -13.67 -10.96 -8.25
C THR A 179 -14.93 -10.67 -9.05
N ASP A 180 -16.09 -10.84 -8.44
CA ASP A 180 -17.38 -10.64 -9.10
C ASP A 180 -17.57 -9.17 -9.50
N PHE A 181 -17.21 -8.23 -8.62
CA PHE A 181 -17.24 -6.81 -8.93
C PHE A 181 -16.32 -6.45 -10.10
N TRP A 182 -15.07 -6.90 -10.07
CA TRP A 182 -14.10 -6.55 -11.11
C TRP A 182 -14.51 -7.09 -12.47
N LYS A 183 -14.86 -8.39 -12.54
CA LYS A 183 -15.30 -9.03 -13.79
C LYS A 183 -16.56 -8.39 -14.34
N LYS A 184 -17.55 -8.08 -13.48
CA LYS A 184 -18.81 -7.47 -13.91
C LYS A 184 -18.61 -6.08 -14.53
N ASN A 185 -17.67 -5.30 -14.02
CA ASN A 185 -17.50 -3.90 -14.42
C ASN A 185 -16.39 -3.66 -15.44
N PHE A 186 -15.34 -4.50 -15.43
CA PHE A 186 -14.11 -4.29 -16.20
C PHE A 186 -13.66 -5.52 -17.01
N ASN A 187 -14.43 -6.61 -16.99
CA ASN A 187 -14.09 -7.87 -17.67
C ASN A 187 -12.69 -8.38 -17.28
N ASP A 188 -11.83 -8.65 -18.28
CA ASP A 188 -10.47 -9.18 -18.11
C ASP A 188 -9.40 -8.07 -18.07
N ARG A 189 -9.80 -6.78 -17.94
CA ARG A 189 -8.83 -5.67 -17.86
C ARG A 189 -7.98 -5.78 -16.60
N THR A 190 -6.67 -5.62 -16.75
CA THR A 190 -5.71 -5.60 -15.63
C THR A 190 -5.59 -4.23 -14.96
N ILE A 191 -5.96 -3.16 -15.66
CA ILE A 191 -5.83 -1.79 -15.17
C ILE A 191 -6.93 -0.91 -15.79
N VAL A 192 -7.45 0.03 -15.01
CA VAL A 192 -8.49 0.97 -15.44
C VAL A 192 -8.17 2.38 -14.95
N PRO A 193 -8.57 3.44 -15.68
CA PRO A 193 -8.47 4.81 -15.17
C PRO A 193 -9.24 5.00 -13.87
N TRP A 194 -8.73 5.85 -12.96
CA TRP A 194 -9.38 6.13 -11.68
C TRP A 194 -10.82 6.60 -11.83
N GLU A 195 -11.09 7.48 -12.79
CA GLU A 195 -12.44 8.03 -13.01
C GLU A 195 -13.45 6.94 -13.41
N GLU A 196 -13.03 5.99 -14.26
CA GLU A 196 -13.86 4.84 -14.63
C GLU A 196 -14.09 3.92 -13.43
N PHE A 197 -13.03 3.62 -12.66
CA PHE A 197 -13.14 2.81 -11.45
C PHE A 197 -14.11 3.44 -10.44
N LYS A 198 -13.96 4.74 -10.19
CA LYS A 198 -14.78 5.53 -9.28
C LYS A 198 -16.25 5.50 -9.68
N GLU A 199 -16.56 5.68 -10.96
CA GLU A 199 -17.94 5.62 -11.46
C GLU A 199 -18.59 4.26 -11.14
N LYS A 200 -17.90 3.16 -11.40
CA LYS A 200 -18.43 1.81 -11.14
C LYS A 200 -18.53 1.49 -9.65
N LEU A 201 -17.56 1.96 -8.86
CA LEU A 201 -17.62 1.84 -7.42
C LEU A 201 -18.78 2.67 -6.84
N ASN A 202 -19.06 3.85 -7.39
CA ASN A 202 -20.12 4.73 -6.91
C ASN A 202 -21.52 4.09 -7.00
N ASN A 203 -21.73 3.17 -7.95
CA ASN A 203 -22.99 2.44 -8.11
C ASN A 203 -23.29 1.45 -6.97
N ILE A 204 -22.26 1.02 -6.24
CA ILE A 204 -22.39 0.12 -5.09
C ILE A 204 -22.02 0.82 -3.77
N HIS A 205 -21.31 1.95 -3.84
CA HIS A 205 -20.87 2.76 -2.71
C HIS A 205 -20.97 4.24 -3.04
N THR A 206 -22.02 4.92 -2.57
CA THR A 206 -22.18 6.35 -2.79
C THR A 206 -21.01 7.13 -2.20
N ILE A 207 -20.17 7.69 -3.05
CA ILE A 207 -19.10 8.64 -2.71
C ILE A 207 -19.76 10.02 -2.58
N GLN A 208 -19.79 10.55 -1.37
CA GLN A 208 -20.56 11.74 -1.01
C GLN A 208 -19.83 13.04 -1.31
N SER A 209 -18.49 13.03 -1.45
CA SER A 209 -17.72 14.26 -1.68
C SER A 209 -16.43 14.08 -2.51
N ASN A 210 -15.91 15.19 -3.04
CA ASN A 210 -14.61 15.23 -3.73
C ASN A 210 -13.44 14.89 -2.79
N ASN A 211 -13.53 15.30 -1.52
CA ASN A 211 -12.51 14.99 -0.51
C ASN A 211 -12.46 13.49 -0.23
N GLU A 212 -13.63 12.85 -0.14
CA GLU A 212 -13.77 11.41 0.01
C GLU A 212 -13.24 10.65 -1.21
N SER A 213 -13.58 11.09 -2.42
CA SER A 213 -13.00 10.55 -3.66
C SER A 213 -11.47 10.63 -3.65
N THR A 214 -10.91 11.75 -3.21
CA THR A 214 -9.45 11.96 -3.17
C THR A 214 -8.78 11.10 -2.11
N ALA A 215 -9.38 10.97 -0.93
CA ALA A 215 -8.89 10.09 0.14
C ALA A 215 -8.92 8.63 -0.30
N LEU A 216 -9.98 8.23 -1.00
CA LEU A 216 -10.14 6.89 -1.53
C LEU A 216 -9.11 6.60 -2.62
N GLN A 217 -8.93 7.50 -3.58
CA GLN A 217 -7.91 7.37 -4.62
C GLN A 217 -6.52 7.19 -3.99
N ASN A 218 -6.13 8.06 -3.06
CA ASN A 218 -4.83 7.96 -2.37
C ASN A 218 -4.64 6.67 -1.56
N THR A 219 -5.72 5.96 -1.26
CA THR A 219 -5.72 4.69 -0.52
C THR A 219 -5.59 3.50 -1.47
N ILE A 220 -6.28 3.52 -2.61
CA ILE A 220 -6.28 2.44 -3.61
C ILE A 220 -5.09 2.55 -4.57
N ASP A 221 -4.86 3.74 -5.15
CA ASP A 221 -3.78 4.03 -6.11
C ASP A 221 -2.44 4.11 -5.36
N LEU A 222 -1.83 2.93 -5.15
CA LEU A 222 -0.57 2.78 -4.43
C LEU A 222 0.61 3.28 -5.28
N THR A 223 0.50 3.13 -6.60
CA THR A 223 1.53 3.50 -7.57
C THR A 223 1.48 4.98 -7.99
N HIS A 224 0.43 5.70 -7.59
CA HIS A 224 0.14 7.13 -7.82
C HIS A 224 0.15 7.51 -9.31
N ASN A 225 -0.49 6.67 -10.13
CA ASN A 225 -0.52 6.80 -11.60
C ASN A 225 -1.90 7.21 -12.15
N ASN A 226 -2.86 7.54 -11.29
CA ASN A 226 -4.27 7.85 -11.62
C ASN A 226 -5.03 6.71 -12.30
N HIS A 227 -4.56 5.48 -12.10
CA HIS A 227 -5.24 4.26 -12.50
C HIS A 227 -5.40 3.37 -11.26
N VAL A 228 -6.20 2.33 -11.43
CA VAL A 228 -6.33 1.25 -10.45
C VAL A 228 -6.03 -0.04 -11.18
N SER A 229 -4.98 -0.74 -10.77
CA SER A 229 -4.74 -2.10 -11.26
C SER A 229 -5.54 -3.14 -10.48
N ILE A 230 -5.72 -4.32 -11.09
CA ILE A 230 -6.33 -5.47 -10.42
C ILE A 230 -5.55 -5.87 -9.16
N PHE A 231 -4.22 -5.65 -9.15
CA PHE A 231 -3.38 -5.88 -7.97
C PHE A 231 -3.65 -4.85 -6.87
N GLU A 232 -3.72 -3.56 -7.20
CA GLU A 232 -4.03 -2.51 -6.22
C GLU A 232 -5.42 -2.72 -5.61
N PHE A 233 -6.39 -3.10 -6.44
CA PHE A 233 -7.71 -3.49 -5.99
C PHE A 233 -7.68 -4.73 -5.09
N ASP A 234 -6.89 -5.74 -5.41
CA ASP A 234 -6.72 -6.93 -4.55
C ASP A 234 -6.15 -6.58 -3.18
N VAL A 235 -5.06 -5.80 -3.15
CA VAL A 235 -4.40 -5.37 -1.92
C VAL A 235 -5.41 -4.64 -1.05
N PHE A 236 -6.13 -3.71 -1.64
CA PHE A 236 -7.12 -2.91 -0.95
C PHE A 236 -8.30 -3.73 -0.41
N THR A 237 -8.90 -4.58 -1.23
CA THR A 237 -10.04 -5.42 -0.81
C THR A 237 -9.64 -6.51 0.17
N SER A 238 -8.40 -7.01 0.10
CA SER A 238 -7.86 -7.98 1.06
C SER A 238 -7.86 -7.44 2.50
N TYR A 239 -7.63 -6.14 2.68
CA TYR A 239 -7.67 -5.47 3.98
C TYR A 239 -9.05 -4.97 4.40
N SER A 240 -9.98 -4.79 3.45
CA SER A 240 -11.35 -4.37 3.75
C SER A 240 -12.18 -5.58 4.18
N SER A 241 -12.81 -5.56 5.35
CA SER A 241 -13.49 -6.73 5.91
C SER A 241 -14.69 -7.23 5.08
N ASN A 242 -15.19 -6.45 4.12
CA ASN A 242 -16.27 -6.80 3.20
C ASN A 242 -16.23 -5.82 2.01
N LEU A 243 -16.50 -6.29 0.78
CA LEU A 243 -16.64 -5.36 -0.34
C LEU A 243 -17.78 -4.36 -0.07
N SER A 244 -18.88 -4.82 0.55
CA SER A 244 -20.02 -3.99 0.96
C SER A 244 -19.81 -3.19 2.25
N ILE A 245 -18.78 -3.49 3.06
CA ILE A 245 -18.57 -2.90 4.38
C ILE A 245 -17.09 -2.54 4.55
N ASN A 246 -16.85 -1.22 4.52
CA ASN A 246 -15.66 -0.48 4.96
C ASN A 246 -14.54 -0.30 3.97
N ILE A 247 -14.81 0.61 3.05
CA ILE A 247 -13.78 1.37 2.36
C ILE A 247 -13.71 2.81 2.89
N ILE A 248 -14.76 3.31 3.53
CA ILE A 248 -14.90 4.70 3.93
C ILE A 248 -15.46 4.70 5.35
N ASP A 249 -14.84 5.47 6.25
CA ASP A 249 -15.11 5.58 7.68
C ASP A 249 -16.49 5.10 8.16
N GLN A 250 -16.55 3.95 8.85
CA GLN A 250 -17.82 3.40 9.34
C GLN A 250 -18.37 4.07 10.60
N PHE A 251 -17.59 4.96 11.22
CA PHE A 251 -17.92 5.52 12.53
C PHE A 251 -18.12 7.01 12.39
N GLN A 252 -19.38 7.45 12.52
CA GLN A 252 -19.74 8.86 12.59
C GLN A 252 -19.72 9.34 14.05
N THR A 253 -19.91 8.41 14.99
CA THR A 253 -19.94 8.65 16.43
C THR A 253 -19.13 7.59 17.21
N ILE A 254 -18.87 7.85 18.49
CA ILE A 254 -18.30 6.88 19.43
C ILE A 254 -19.27 5.72 19.67
N ASP A 255 -20.58 5.98 19.61
CA ASP A 255 -21.62 4.98 19.81
C ASP A 255 -21.59 3.92 18.69
N ASP A 256 -21.24 4.32 17.46
CA ASP A 256 -21.03 3.39 16.35
C ASP A 256 -19.85 2.43 16.63
N ILE A 257 -18.75 2.95 17.21
CA ILE A 257 -17.60 2.15 17.63
C ILE A 257 -18.01 1.16 18.72
N ARG A 258 -18.72 1.65 19.74
CA ARG A 258 -19.20 0.85 20.87
C ARG A 258 -20.08 -0.30 20.40
N ASN A 259 -21.12 0.00 19.62
CA ASN A 259 -22.06 -1.00 19.11
C ASN A 259 -21.36 -2.05 18.24
N ARG A 260 -20.36 -1.64 17.44
CA ARG A 260 -19.58 -2.55 16.61
C ARG A 260 -18.67 -3.46 17.44
N LEU A 261 -18.00 -2.93 18.46
CA LEU A 261 -17.16 -3.72 19.36
C LEU A 261 -17.98 -4.73 20.17
N ILE A 262 -19.19 -4.36 20.59
CA ILE A 262 -20.17 -5.25 21.23
C ILE A 262 -20.62 -6.36 20.28
N PHE A 263 -20.94 -6.02 19.02
CA PHE A 263 -21.40 -6.99 18.03
C PHE A 263 -20.32 -7.99 17.62
N GLU A 264 -19.08 -7.53 17.42
CA GLU A 264 -18.01 -8.37 16.88
C GLU A 264 -17.33 -9.25 17.94
N ASN A 265 -17.48 -8.95 19.23
CA ASN A 265 -16.81 -9.69 20.29
C ASN A 265 -17.67 -9.74 21.57
N ASN A 266 -17.74 -10.91 22.20
CA ASN A 266 -18.34 -11.12 23.53
C ASN A 266 -17.47 -10.52 24.67
N PHE A 267 -17.07 -9.26 24.57
CA PHE A 267 -16.39 -8.56 25.67
C PHE A 267 -17.40 -7.89 26.59
N ASP A 268 -17.07 -7.83 27.89
CA ASP A 268 -17.84 -7.06 28.87
C ASP A 268 -17.87 -5.58 28.46
N ILE A 269 -19.06 -4.97 28.48
CA ILE A 269 -19.32 -3.55 28.19
C ILE A 269 -18.35 -2.65 28.96
N LYS A 270 -18.03 -2.97 30.23
CA LYS A 270 -17.08 -2.18 31.03
C LYS A 270 -15.68 -2.13 30.42
N ARG A 271 -15.22 -3.21 29.77
CA ARG A 271 -13.91 -3.27 29.12
C ARG A 271 -13.92 -2.53 27.78
N ILE A 272 -15.04 -2.59 27.08
CA ILE A 272 -15.24 -1.83 25.83
C ILE A 272 -15.18 -0.33 26.12
N GLU A 273 -15.89 0.16 27.16
CA GLU A 273 -15.82 1.58 27.57
C GLU A 273 -14.39 1.98 27.95
N ALA A 274 -13.70 1.18 28.75
CA ALA A 274 -12.32 1.47 29.13
C ALA A 274 -11.38 1.54 27.90
N ALA A 275 -11.53 0.64 26.93
CA ALA A 275 -10.74 0.65 25.70
C ALA A 275 -11.05 1.87 24.81
N ILE A 276 -12.31 2.32 24.78
CA ILE A 276 -12.70 3.55 24.06
C ILE A 276 -12.09 4.77 24.74
N THR A 277 -12.21 4.91 26.07
CA THR A 277 -11.60 6.01 26.84
C THR A 277 -10.09 6.08 26.65
N LEU A 278 -9.39 4.94 26.64
CA LEU A 278 -7.93 4.89 26.42
C LEU A 278 -7.50 5.34 25.01
N THR A 279 -8.44 5.40 24.07
CA THR A 279 -8.20 5.83 22.69
C THR A 279 -8.76 7.22 22.40
N GLU A 280 -9.29 7.90 23.41
CA GLU A 280 -9.88 9.23 23.30
C GLU A 280 -8.88 10.23 22.68
N GLY A 281 -9.39 11.11 21.81
CA GLY A 281 -8.57 12.01 21.01
C GLY A 281 -8.04 11.42 19.71
N LEU A 282 -8.20 10.11 19.44
CA LEU A 282 -7.95 9.50 18.13
C LEU A 282 -9.08 9.77 17.11
N SER A 283 -8.84 9.61 15.80
CA SER A 283 -9.94 9.67 14.82
C SER A 283 -10.79 8.42 14.98
N LEU A 284 -12.09 8.46 14.70
CA LEU A 284 -13.00 7.36 15.03
C LEU A 284 -12.56 6.00 14.45
N SER A 285 -12.08 6.00 13.19
CA SER A 285 -11.48 4.82 12.56
C SER A 285 -10.23 4.28 13.30
N LYS A 286 -9.43 5.16 13.89
CA LYS A 286 -8.25 4.81 14.70
C LYS A 286 -8.61 4.38 16.12
N GLN A 287 -9.61 5.02 16.72
CA GLN A 287 -10.17 4.63 18.01
C GLN A 287 -10.67 3.18 17.96
N TYR A 288 -11.50 2.84 16.99
CA TYR A 288 -11.98 1.47 16.83
C TYR A 288 -10.84 0.45 16.63
N LYS A 289 -9.87 0.74 15.76
CA LYS A 289 -8.73 -0.16 15.52
C LYS A 289 -7.89 -0.38 16.78
N MET A 290 -7.59 0.68 17.52
CA MET A 290 -6.78 0.60 18.74
C MET A 290 -7.56 -0.04 19.90
N ALA A 291 -8.83 0.32 20.09
CA ALA A 291 -9.70 -0.28 21.09
C ALA A 291 -9.85 -1.80 20.85
N LYS A 292 -10.05 -2.23 19.60
CA LYS A 292 -10.09 -3.64 19.22
C LYS A 292 -8.77 -4.37 19.50
N LEU A 293 -7.64 -3.72 19.27
CA LEU A 293 -6.33 -4.30 19.59
C LEU A 293 -6.13 -4.46 21.10
N PHE A 294 -6.48 -3.45 21.91
CA PHE A 294 -6.41 -3.56 23.37
C PHE A 294 -7.28 -4.70 23.91
N LEU A 295 -8.51 -4.82 23.42
CA LEU A 295 -9.43 -5.88 23.85
C LEU A 295 -8.90 -7.28 23.48
N ASN A 296 -8.35 -7.44 22.26
CA ASN A 296 -7.75 -8.70 21.84
C ASN A 296 -6.48 -9.06 22.62
N GLN A 297 -5.67 -8.06 22.97
CA GLN A 297 -4.48 -8.26 23.80
C GLN A 297 -4.85 -8.75 25.20
N VAL A 298 -5.84 -8.11 25.82
CA VAL A 298 -6.37 -8.52 27.14
C VAL A 298 -6.93 -9.95 27.10
N LYS A 299 -7.61 -10.31 26.00
CA LYS A 299 -8.11 -11.68 25.80
C LYS A 299 -6.96 -12.69 25.71
N TYR A 300 -5.95 -12.39 24.90
CA TYR A 300 -4.78 -13.23 24.74
C TYR A 300 -4.04 -13.43 26.06
N GLU A 301 -3.84 -12.38 26.84
CA GLU A 301 -3.18 -12.46 28.16
C GLU A 301 -3.97 -13.32 29.15
N GLN A 302 -5.31 -13.25 29.13
CA GLN A 302 -6.16 -14.10 29.95
C GLN A 302 -6.11 -15.58 29.53
N GLU A 303 -6.07 -15.86 28.23
CA GLU A 303 -5.93 -17.22 27.69
C GLU A 303 -4.54 -17.81 28.02
N GLN A 304 -3.47 -17.01 27.96
CA GLN A 304 -2.13 -17.45 28.36
C GLN A 304 -2.02 -17.71 29.86
N LEU A 305 -2.67 -16.91 30.70
CA LEU A 305 -2.72 -17.14 32.15
C LEU A 305 -3.52 -18.41 32.51
N LEU A 306 -4.61 -18.71 31.79
CA LEU A 306 -5.34 -19.97 31.94
C LEU A 306 -4.49 -21.18 31.51
N ASN A 307 -3.78 -21.08 30.38
CA ASN A 307 -2.95 -22.17 29.87
C ASN A 307 -1.71 -22.43 30.74
N ASN A 308 -1.10 -21.40 31.32
CA ASN A 308 0.00 -21.56 32.28
C ASN A 308 -0.45 -22.18 33.61
N ASN A 309 -1.68 -21.90 34.06
CA ASN A 309 -2.22 -22.55 35.25
C ASN A 309 -2.55 -24.04 35.03
N ASN A 310 -2.96 -24.41 33.80
CA ASN A 310 -3.17 -25.81 33.43
C ASN A 310 -1.85 -26.59 33.20
N ASN A 311 -0.79 -25.93 32.71
CA ASN A 311 0.52 -26.56 32.55
C ASN A 311 1.28 -26.72 33.86
N ASN A 312 1.08 -25.84 34.84
CA ASN A 312 1.67 -25.99 36.19
C ASN A 312 1.01 -27.08 37.04
N THR A 313 -0.15 -27.61 36.65
CA THR A 313 -0.76 -28.79 37.30
C THR A 313 -0.24 -30.11 36.73
N PHE A 314 0.24 -30.15 35.49
CA PHE A 314 0.75 -31.38 34.86
C PHE A 314 2.26 -31.64 35.07
N ILE A 315 3.07 -30.61 35.35
CA ILE A 315 4.52 -30.78 35.52
C ILE A 315 4.91 -31.15 36.96
N ASN A 316 4.06 -30.92 37.96
CA ASN A 316 4.35 -31.29 39.36
C ASN A 316 4.01 -32.76 39.73
N GLY A 317 3.64 -33.61 38.76
CA GLY A 317 3.19 -34.99 38.99
C GLY A 317 4.14 -36.11 38.58
N SER A 318 5.28 -35.84 37.94
CA SER A 318 6.06 -36.90 37.24
C SER A 318 7.56 -36.97 37.56
N LEU A 319 8.05 -36.38 38.65
CA LEU A 319 9.49 -36.37 38.97
C LEU A 319 9.84 -36.64 40.45
N VAL A 320 9.05 -37.51 41.11
CA VAL A 320 9.47 -38.13 42.38
C VAL A 320 9.06 -39.60 42.36
N ASN A 321 9.86 -40.44 41.71
CA ASN A 321 10.03 -41.87 41.98
C ASN A 321 11.03 -42.43 40.96
N GLU A 322 12.32 -42.34 41.29
CA GLU A 322 13.40 -43.24 40.86
C GLU A 322 14.73 -42.55 41.17
N ILE A 323 15.23 -42.66 42.42
CA ILE A 323 16.64 -42.91 42.76
C ILE A 323 16.64 -43.52 44.17
N ASN A 324 16.99 -44.82 44.24
CA ASN A 324 17.69 -45.42 45.38
C ASN A 324 19.15 -44.96 45.34
#